data_AF-A0A4Q3W9U7-F1
#
_entry.id   AF-A0A4Q3W9U7-F1
#
_cell.length_a   1.000
_cell.length_b   1.000
_cell.length_c   1.000
_cell.angle_alpha   90.00
_cell.angle_beta   90.00
_cell.angle_gamma   90.00
#
_symmetry.space_group_name_H-M   'P 1'
#
loop_
_entity.id
_entity.type
_entity.pdbx_description
1 polymer ?
#
loop_
_entity_poly.entity_id
_entity_poly.type
_entity_poly.pdbx_seq_one_letter_code
_entity_poly.pdbx_strand_id
1 'polypeptide(L)'
;MYHKFLIGEVDHFDAAQYPELQKSLVNISGKLAREPNGLAADMLLSFVKDHRINSQLVMNHPELAALISTKELPLGIMEDLFDASRKNPSFSQELESHIRSGLDHANTNKKQ
;
A
#
# COMPACT_ATOMS: atom_id res chain seq x y z
N MET A 1 18.45 6.64 -12.10
CA MET A 1 17.39 6.33 -11.11
C MET A 1 18.07 6.11 -9.78
N TYR A 2 17.87 7.01 -8.82
CA TYR A 2 18.29 6.79 -7.43
C TYR A 2 17.18 6.03 -6.74
N HIS A 3 17.41 4.78 -6.37
CA HIS A 3 16.50 4.06 -5.52
C HIS A 3 16.82 4.49 -4.10
N LYS A 4 15.82 5.01 -3.39
CA LYS A 4 15.98 5.47 -2.00
C LYS A 4 16.33 4.33 -1.05
N PHE A 5 15.96 3.11 -1.43
CA PHE A 5 16.25 1.87 -0.73
C PHE A 5 17.10 0.95 -1.61
N LEU A 6 18.01 0.21 -0.99
CA LEU A 6 18.84 -0.79 -1.66
C LEU A 6 18.38 -2.16 -1.16
N ILE A 7 17.57 -2.83 -1.98
CA ILE A 7 17.00 -4.15 -1.70
C ILE A 7 17.69 -5.15 -2.65
N GLY A 8 18.41 -6.10 -2.08
CA GLY A 8 19.04 -7.21 -2.79
C GLY A 8 18.00 -8.24 -3.26
N GLU A 9 18.40 -9.11 -4.20
CA GLU A 9 17.52 -10.13 -4.80
C GLU A 9 17.10 -11.24 -3.83
N VAL A 10 17.77 -11.36 -2.69
CA VAL A 10 17.52 -12.36 -1.63
C VAL A 10 17.11 -11.74 -0.30
N ASP A 11 16.95 -10.41 -0.27
CA ASP A 11 16.52 -9.73 0.96
C ASP A 11 15.06 -10.06 1.27
N HIS A 12 14.76 -10.15 2.56
CA HIS A 12 13.39 -10.33 3.04
C HIS A 12 12.84 -9.00 3.54
N PHE A 13 11.52 -8.83 3.42
CA PHE A 13 10.87 -7.67 3.98
C PHE A 13 10.82 -7.76 5.52
N ASP A 14 11.36 -6.73 6.18
CA ASP A 14 11.22 -6.53 7.62
C ASP A 14 10.60 -5.15 7.89
N ALA A 15 9.38 -5.15 8.42
CA ALA A 15 8.64 -3.93 8.74
C ALA A 15 9.38 -3.03 9.76
N ALA A 16 10.21 -3.61 10.63
CA ALA A 16 10.99 -2.85 11.61
C ALA A 16 12.03 -1.93 10.96
N GLN A 17 12.49 -2.24 9.75
CA GLN A 17 13.40 -1.40 8.98
C GLN A 17 12.71 -0.18 8.36
N TYR A 18 11.37 -0.16 8.33
CA TYR A 18 10.57 0.86 7.62
C TYR A 18 9.53 1.50 8.55
N PRO A 19 9.93 2.20 9.63
CA PRO A 19 8.98 2.82 10.56
C PRO A 19 8.09 3.90 9.89
N GLU A 20 8.58 4.54 8.83
CA GLU A 20 7.80 5.49 8.03
C GLU A 20 6.67 4.81 7.23
N LEU A 21 6.85 3.55 6.82
CA LEU A 21 5.81 2.76 6.15
C LEU A 21 4.65 2.53 7.12
N GLN A 22 4.95 2.19 8.38
CA GLN A 22 3.93 1.96 9.39
C GLN A 22 3.15 3.23 9.73
N LYS A 23 3.83 4.39 9.84
CA LYS A 23 3.14 5.68 9.98
C LYS A 23 2.22 5.98 8.81
N SER A 24 2.67 5.68 7.59
CA SER A 24 1.87 5.87 6.37
C SER A 24 0.65 4.96 6.37
N LEU A 25 0.80 3.68 6.73
CA LEU A 25 -0.29 2.72 6.84
C LEU A 25 -1.36 3.15 7.84
N VAL A 26 -0.98 3.69 9.00
CA VAL A 26 -1.92 4.21 10.01
C VAL A 26 -2.72 5.41 9.47
N ASN A 27 -2.06 6.32 8.75
CA ASN A 27 -2.73 7.48 8.17
C ASN A 27 -3.70 7.08 7.04
N ILE A 28 -3.21 6.23 6.14
CA ILE A 28 -3.98 5.69 5.01
C ILE A 28 -5.19 4.92 5.52
N SER A 29 -5.00 4.03 6.49
CA SER A 29 -6.10 3.25 7.04
C SER A 29 -7.16 4.14 7.71
N GLY A 30 -6.75 5.21 8.41
CA GLY A 30 -7.68 6.20 8.95
C GLY A 30 -8.56 6.86 7.88
N LYS A 31 -7.98 7.15 6.70
CA LYS A 31 -8.68 7.72 5.55
C LYS A 31 -9.55 6.69 4.81
N LEU A 32 -9.11 5.43 4.76
CA LEU A 32 -9.78 4.31 4.09
C LEU A 32 -10.77 3.56 4.99
N ALA A 33 -10.87 3.90 6.27
CA ALA A 33 -11.70 3.19 7.26
C ALA A 33 -13.22 3.20 6.99
N ARG A 34 -13.67 3.98 5.99
CA ARG A 34 -15.07 4.06 5.57
C ARG A 34 -15.40 3.07 4.45
N GLU A 35 -14.39 2.49 3.81
CA GLU A 35 -14.58 1.59 2.69
C GLU A 35 -14.66 0.12 3.14
N PRO A 36 -15.44 -0.71 2.43
CA PRO A 36 -15.59 -2.13 2.77
C PRO A 36 -14.24 -2.88 2.73
N ASN A 37 -14.10 -3.80 3.69
CA ASN A 37 -12.85 -4.53 3.96
C ASN A 37 -12.25 -5.19 2.71
N GLY A 38 -10.94 -5.00 2.53
CA GLY A 38 -10.14 -5.61 1.45
C GLY A 38 -10.07 -4.79 0.16
N LEU A 39 -11.20 -4.23 -0.31
CA LEU A 39 -11.26 -3.57 -1.62
C LEU A 39 -10.32 -2.35 -1.70
N ALA A 40 -10.29 -1.54 -0.65
CA ALA A 40 -9.40 -0.38 -0.57
C ALA A 40 -7.91 -0.77 -0.54
N ALA A 41 -7.58 -1.90 0.09
CA ALA A 41 -6.22 -2.41 0.11
C ALA A 41 -5.78 -2.90 -1.27
N ASP A 42 -6.61 -3.70 -1.97
CA ASP A 42 -6.28 -4.19 -3.31
C ASP A 42 -6.20 -3.07 -4.35
N MET A 43 -7.08 -2.06 -4.25
CA MET A 43 -7.02 -0.90 -5.13
C MET A 43 -5.74 -0.09 -4.91
N LEU A 44 -5.38 0.15 -3.65
CA LEU A 44 -4.17 0.89 -3.29
C LEU A 44 -2.91 0.14 -3.72
N LEU A 45 -2.84 -1.17 -3.47
CA LEU A 45 -1.73 -2.02 -3.87
C LEU A 45 -1.54 -2.02 -5.39
N SER A 46 -2.63 -2.11 -6.16
CA SER A 46 -2.58 -2.00 -7.62
C SER A 46 -2.02 -0.65 -8.07
N PHE A 47 -2.41 0.43 -7.39
CA PHE A 47 -1.91 1.77 -7.70
C PHE A 47 -0.43 1.95 -7.36
N VAL A 48 0.03 1.56 -6.17
CA VAL A 48 1.45 1.78 -5.79
C VAL A 48 2.41 0.86 -6.55
N LYS A 49 1.93 -0.27 -7.05
CA LYS A 49 2.74 -1.23 -7.82
C LYS A 49 2.85 -0.86 -9.29
N ASP A 50 1.73 -0.53 -9.92
CA ASP A 50 1.64 -0.38 -11.37
C ASP A 50 1.22 1.04 -11.81
N HIS A 51 1.02 1.97 -10.87
CA HIS A 51 0.38 3.28 -11.08
C HIS A 51 -0.93 3.18 -11.88
N ARG A 52 -1.66 2.09 -11.67
CA ARG A 52 -2.89 1.76 -12.38
C ARG A 52 -3.98 1.35 -11.41
N ILE A 53 -5.18 1.87 -11.65
CA ILE A 53 -6.40 1.43 -10.97
C ILE A 53 -7.28 0.73 -12.00
N ASN A 54 -7.84 -0.43 -11.65
CA ASN A 54 -8.77 -1.14 -12.51
C ASN A 54 -9.97 -0.24 -12.82
N SER A 55 -10.28 -0.04 -14.12
CA SER A 55 -11.39 0.82 -14.57
C SER A 55 -12.74 0.42 -13.98
N GLN A 56 -12.99 -0.88 -13.75
CA GLN A 56 -14.20 -1.34 -13.08
C GLN A 56 -14.25 -0.88 -11.62
N LEU A 57 -13.11 -0.89 -10.92
CA LEU A 57 -13.04 -0.39 -9.54
C LEU A 57 -13.21 1.14 -9.50
N VAL A 58 -12.70 1.87 -10.49
CA VAL A 58 -12.95 3.32 -10.62
C VAL A 58 -14.44 3.61 -10.85
N MET A 59 -15.11 2.81 -11.70
CA MET A 59 -16.54 2.99 -11.98
C MET A 59 -17.41 2.66 -10.76
N ASN A 60 -17.06 1.61 -10.01
CA ASN A 60 -17.83 1.15 -8.86
C ASN A 60 -17.55 1.96 -7.59
N HIS A 61 -16.31 2.49 -7.45
CA HIS A 61 -15.85 3.25 -6.27
C HIS A 61 -15.07 4.51 -6.70
N PRO A 62 -15.72 5.48 -7.37
CA PRO A 62 -15.04 6.65 -7.92
C PRO A 62 -14.40 7.53 -6.84
N GLU A 63 -15.00 7.64 -5.66
CA GLU A 63 -14.46 8.42 -4.54
C GLU A 63 -13.17 7.81 -3.98
N LEU A 64 -13.14 6.49 -3.83
CA LEU A 64 -11.96 5.76 -3.39
C LEU A 64 -10.83 5.84 -4.44
N ALA A 65 -11.18 5.67 -5.71
CA ALA A 65 -10.21 5.81 -6.80
C ALA A 65 -9.64 7.23 -6.88
N ALA A 66 -10.46 8.26 -6.66
CA ALA A 66 -10.01 9.64 -6.56
C ALA A 66 -9.06 9.82 -5.37
N LEU A 67 -9.44 9.35 -4.18
CA LEU A 67 -8.61 9.47 -2.97
C LEU A 67 -7.26 8.77 -3.10
N ILE A 68 -7.19 7.61 -3.78
CA ILE A 68 -5.94 6.89 -4.02
C ILE A 68 -5.10 7.57 -5.11
N SER A 69 -5.77 8.11 -6.14
CA SER A 69 -5.09 8.80 -7.24
C SER A 69 -4.62 10.21 -6.85
N THR A 70 -5.21 10.83 -5.82
CA THR A 70 -4.72 12.11 -5.31
C THR A 70 -3.44 11.90 -4.51
N LYS A 71 -2.49 12.83 -4.64
CA LYS A 71 -1.25 12.86 -3.83
C LYS A 71 -1.49 13.18 -2.35
N GLU A 72 -2.71 13.02 -1.87
CA GLU A 72 -3.10 13.28 -0.48
C GLU A 72 -2.80 12.08 0.44
N LEU A 73 -2.59 10.90 -0.14
CA LEU A 73 -2.12 9.74 0.58
C LEU A 73 -0.58 9.71 0.61
N PRO A 74 0.05 9.40 1.75
CA PRO A 74 1.50 9.26 1.86
C PRO A 74 1.97 7.93 1.22
N LEU A 75 1.84 7.81 -0.10
CA LEU A 75 2.18 6.60 -0.86
C LEU A 75 3.66 6.51 -1.24
N GLY A 76 4.39 7.63 -1.17
CA GLY A 76 5.76 7.72 -1.69
C GLY A 76 6.71 6.64 -1.17
N ILE A 77 6.64 6.29 0.12
CA ILE A 77 7.49 5.21 0.65
C ILE A 77 7.09 3.82 0.13
N MET A 78 5.81 3.57 -0.13
CA MET A 78 5.35 2.31 -0.71
C MET A 78 5.81 2.21 -2.17
N GLU A 79 5.65 3.30 -2.92
CA GLU A 79 6.12 3.41 -4.31
C GLU A 79 7.64 3.18 -4.40
N ASP A 80 8.42 3.83 -3.52
CA ASP A 80 9.87 3.68 -3.44
C ASP A 80 10.28 2.23 -3.11
N LEU A 81 9.57 1.55 -2.19
CA LEU A 81 9.85 0.17 -1.81
C LEU A 81 9.46 -0.84 -2.90
N PHE A 82 8.34 -0.63 -3.60
CA PHE A 82 7.95 -1.46 -4.73
C PHE A 82 8.90 -1.28 -5.91
N ASP A 83 9.35 -0.05 -6.21
CA ASP A 83 10.33 0.20 -7.26
C ASP A 83 11.69 -0.43 -6.92
N ALA A 84 12.15 -0.29 -5.67
CA ALA A 84 13.38 -0.92 -5.18
C ALA A 84 13.33 -2.45 -5.13
N SER A 85 12.15 -3.04 -4.90
CA SER A 85 11.97 -4.50 -4.86
C SER A 85 11.57 -5.13 -6.19
N ARG A 86 11.58 -4.40 -7.32
CA ARG A 86 11.21 -4.95 -8.65
C ARG A 86 11.96 -6.21 -9.05
N LYS A 87 13.20 -6.37 -8.57
CA LYS A 87 14.05 -7.55 -8.84
C LYS A 87 13.96 -8.64 -7.77
N ASN A 88 13.20 -8.40 -6.70
CA ASN A 88 13.00 -9.33 -5.60
C ASN A 88 11.50 -9.60 -5.38
N PRO A 89 10.94 -10.61 -6.08
CA PRO A 89 9.53 -10.95 -5.98
C PRO A 89 9.11 -11.36 -4.56
N SER A 90 10.00 -12.01 -3.80
CA SER A 90 9.74 -12.43 -2.43
C SER A 90 9.49 -11.22 -1.53
N PHE A 91 10.40 -10.24 -1.58
CA PHE A 91 10.24 -8.98 -0.85
C PHE A 91 8.95 -8.27 -1.24
N SER A 92 8.65 -8.15 -2.54
CA SER A 92 7.42 -7.48 -2.99
C SER A 92 6.15 -8.19 -2.48
N GLN A 93 6.13 -9.52 -2.42
CA GLN A 93 5.02 -10.29 -1.89
C GLN A 93 4.86 -10.11 -0.36
N GLU A 94 5.97 -10.13 0.38
CA GLU A 94 5.97 -9.90 1.83
C GLU A 94 5.52 -8.47 2.17
N LEU A 95 5.99 -7.47 1.41
CA LEU A 95 5.55 -6.08 1.51
C LEU A 95 4.05 -5.94 1.22
N GLU A 96 3.55 -6.57 0.15
CA GLU A 96 2.13 -6.56 -0.21
C GLU A 96 1.27 -7.15 0.91
N SER A 97 1.69 -8.30 1.45
CA SER A 97 1.01 -8.97 2.56
C SER A 97 0.97 -8.09 3.82
N HIS A 98 2.10 -7.42 4.12
CA HIS A 98 2.18 -6.51 5.26
C HIS A 98 1.26 -5.30 5.11
N ILE A 99 1.25 -4.66 3.93
CA ILE A 99 0.35 -3.52 3.64
C ILE A 99 -1.11 -3.97 3.76
N ARG A 100 -1.49 -5.10 3.15
CA ARG A 100 -2.85 -5.64 3.21
C ARG A 100 -3.28 -5.88 4.66
N SER A 101 -2.43 -6.52 5.46
CA SER A 101 -2.68 -6.77 6.90
C SER A 101 -2.76 -5.48 7.71
N GLY A 102 -1.91 -4.50 7.42
CA GLY A 102 -1.91 -3.19 8.10
C GLY A 102 -3.18 -2.38 7.82
N LEU A 103 -3.73 -2.48 6.62
CA LEU A 103 -5.00 -1.82 6.25
C LEU A 103 -6.23 -2.57 6.80
N ASP A 104 -6.18 -3.91 6.89
CA ASP A 104 -7.28 -4.72 7.41
C ASP A 104 -7.42 -4.65 8.95
N HIS A 105 -6.30 -4.70 9.69
CA HIS A 105 -6.30 -4.59 11.16
C HIS A 105 -6.86 -3.25 11.67
N ALA A 106 -6.76 -2.18 10.89
CA ALA A 106 -7.33 -0.89 11.25
C ALA A 106 -8.87 -0.87 11.16
N ASN A 107 -9.45 -1.70 10.28
CA ASN A 107 -10.90 -1.80 10.10
C ASN A 107 -11.58 -2.68 11.16
N THR A 108 -10.86 -3.61 11.79
CA THR A 108 -11.38 -4.47 12.85
C THR A 108 -11.46 -3.80 14.22
N ASN A 109 -10.67 -2.75 14.47
CA ASN A 109 -10.66 -2.04 15.76
C ASN A 109 -11.80 -1.00 15.96
N LYS A 110 -12.73 -0.85 15.01
CA LYS A 110 -13.92 0.01 15.15
C LYS A 110 -15.23 -0.74 15.43
N LYS A 111 -15.17 -2.02 15.80
CA LYS A 111 -16.33 -2.86 16.17
C LYS A 111 -16.45 -3.14 17.68
N GLN A 112 -15.91 -2.28 18.55
CA GLN A 112 -16.21 -2.31 19.99
C GLN A 112 -17.07 -1.11 20.38
#